data_AF-A0A196Q6I5-F1
#
_entry.id   AF-A0A196Q6I5-F1
#
_cell.length_a   1.000
_cell.length_b   1.000
_cell.length_c   1.000
_cell.angle_alpha   90.00
_cell.angle_beta   90.00
_cell.angle_gamma   90.00
#
_symmetry.space_group_name_H-M   'P 1'
#
loop_
_entity.id
_entity.type
_entity.pdbx_description
1 polymer ?
#
loop_
_entity_poly.entity_id
_entity_poly.type
_entity_poly.pdbx_seq_one_letter_code
_entity_poly.pdbx_strand_id
1 'polypeptide(L)'
;MARSAALQYLDFINKEHPTTRPHRGVGFHGITLGMGAGRGNAKEFCYFSVNKLGSAKKFYIDEQLTLSKAWQQAVFHWGEIYEIREKDVAEKLKLVPYPGQFKALRKYLNEYEDYDLPPSVLHHVYTEQRSEIEKQKTQKDTDGRLEQDELLTMYANLEREVSEFSN
;
A
#
# COMPACT_ATOMS: atom_id res chain seq x y z
N MET A 1 -21.12 -32.51 0.28
CA MET A 1 -20.96 -31.21 1.00
C MET A 1 -19.54 -30.64 0.91
N ALA A 2 -18.47 -31.43 1.10
CA ALA A 2 -17.08 -30.95 1.05
C ALA A 2 -16.69 -30.19 -0.24
N ARG A 3 -17.15 -30.67 -1.42
CA ARG A 3 -16.87 -30.00 -2.70
C ARG A 3 -17.48 -28.60 -2.80
N SER A 4 -18.70 -28.40 -2.27
CA SER A 4 -19.37 -27.10 -2.29
C SER A 4 -18.67 -26.11 -1.36
N ALA A 5 -18.28 -26.55 -0.15
CA ALA A 5 -17.53 -25.71 0.79
C ALA A 5 -16.15 -25.32 0.23
N ALA A 6 -15.46 -26.24 -0.45
CA ALA A 6 -14.19 -25.95 -1.10
C ALA A 6 -14.34 -24.91 -2.23
N LEU A 7 -15.39 -25.00 -3.04
CA LEU A 7 -15.67 -24.01 -4.08
C LEU A 7 -16.01 -22.64 -3.49
N GLN A 8 -16.84 -22.59 -2.44
CA GLN A 8 -17.16 -21.35 -1.74
C GLN A 8 -15.91 -20.69 -1.14
N TYR A 9 -15.01 -21.48 -0.57
CA TYR A 9 -13.74 -20.96 -0.07
C TYR A 9 -12.87 -20.39 -1.20
N LEU A 10 -12.74 -21.12 -2.31
CA LEU A 10 -11.96 -20.66 -3.46
C LEU A 10 -12.54 -19.38 -4.08
N ASP A 11 -13.86 -19.30 -4.18
CA ASP A 11 -14.53 -18.08 -4.62
C ASP A 11 -14.28 -16.93 -3.64
N PHE A 12 -14.40 -17.19 -2.34
CA PHE A 12 -14.17 -16.19 -1.30
C PHE A 12 -12.78 -15.54 -1.41
N ILE A 13 -11.73 -16.33 -1.62
CA ILE A 13 -10.36 -15.82 -1.69
C ILE A 13 -9.97 -15.30 -3.09
N ASN A 14 -10.73 -15.56 -4.15
CA ASN A 14 -10.31 -15.22 -5.54
C ASN A 14 -11.29 -14.35 -6.33
N LYS A 15 -12.47 -14.04 -5.78
CA LYS A 15 -13.49 -13.24 -6.47
C LYS A 15 -13.96 -12.12 -5.57
N GLU A 16 -14.45 -11.05 -6.15
CA GLU A 16 -15.10 -10.02 -5.35
C GLU A 16 -16.52 -10.44 -4.99
N HIS A 17 -17.02 -9.94 -3.86
CA HIS A 17 -18.43 -10.13 -3.53
C HIS A 17 -19.32 -9.49 -4.60
N PRO A 18 -20.41 -10.14 -5.06
CA PRO A 18 -21.27 -9.60 -6.13
C PRO A 18 -21.88 -8.22 -5.84
N THR A 19 -21.96 -7.84 -4.57
CA THR A 19 -22.48 -6.54 -4.13
C THR A 19 -21.39 -5.51 -3.81
N THR A 20 -20.12 -5.85 -4.05
CA THR A 20 -19.02 -4.89 -3.96
C THR A 20 -19.30 -3.75 -4.94
N ARG A 21 -19.34 -2.52 -4.44
CA ARG A 21 -19.61 -1.35 -5.28
C ARG A 21 -18.45 -1.10 -6.25
N PRO A 22 -18.70 -0.43 -7.39
CA PRO A 22 -17.66 -0.13 -8.36
C PRO A 22 -16.44 0.55 -7.73
N HIS A 23 -15.26 0.19 -8.23
CA HIS A 23 -13.95 0.70 -7.81
C HIS A 23 -13.59 0.51 -6.33
N ARG A 24 -14.38 -0.25 -5.56
CA ARG A 24 -14.07 -0.59 -4.16
C ARG A 24 -13.48 -1.98 -3.97
N GLY A 25 -13.53 -2.82 -5.00
CA GLY A 25 -13.00 -4.16 -4.96
C GLY A 25 -11.47 -4.20 -4.93
N VAL A 26 -10.94 -5.23 -4.27
CA VAL A 26 -9.50 -5.54 -4.22
C VAL A 26 -9.20 -6.93 -4.80
N GLY A 27 -10.14 -7.53 -5.53
CA GLY A 27 -10.01 -8.84 -6.15
C GLY A 27 -10.37 -10.05 -5.28
N PHE A 28 -10.83 -9.86 -4.04
CA PHE A 28 -11.34 -10.95 -3.19
C PHE A 28 -12.43 -10.48 -2.19
N HIS A 29 -13.13 -11.42 -1.55
CA HIS A 29 -14.19 -11.11 -0.59
C HIS A 29 -13.64 -10.58 0.74
N GLY A 30 -14.43 -9.72 1.39
CA GLY A 30 -14.21 -9.35 2.79
C GLY A 30 -13.37 -8.09 3.01
N ILE A 31 -12.61 -7.63 2.01
CA ILE A 31 -11.88 -6.36 2.04
C ILE A 31 -12.36 -5.46 0.90
N THR A 32 -12.50 -4.16 1.16
CA THR A 32 -12.85 -3.16 0.15
C THR A 32 -12.06 -1.87 0.35
N LEU A 33 -11.77 -1.15 -0.73
CA LEU A 33 -11.28 0.22 -0.71
C LEU A 33 -12.39 1.18 -0.29
N GLY A 34 -12.02 2.22 0.45
CA GLY A 34 -12.92 3.28 0.84
C GLY A 34 -12.24 4.64 0.91
N MET A 35 -13.07 5.67 0.75
CA MET A 35 -12.71 7.06 0.98
C MET A 35 -13.78 7.73 1.83
N GLY A 36 -13.40 8.75 2.57
CA GLY A 36 -14.35 9.62 3.25
C GLY A 36 -13.73 10.38 4.42
N ALA A 37 -14.51 11.28 4.99
CA ALA A 37 -14.15 11.99 6.21
C ALA A 37 -14.19 11.04 7.42
N GLY A 38 -13.15 11.07 8.25
CA GLY A 38 -13.15 10.38 9.53
C GLY A 38 -14.27 10.93 10.43
N ARG A 39 -14.82 10.11 11.34
CA ARG A 39 -15.80 10.60 12.33
C ARG A 39 -15.15 11.72 13.15
N GLY A 40 -15.56 12.97 12.90
CA GLY A 40 -15.16 14.14 13.67
C GLY A 40 -13.96 14.93 13.16
N ASN A 41 -13.31 14.53 12.07
CA ASN A 41 -12.24 15.33 11.45
C ASN A 41 -12.63 15.72 10.02
N ALA A 42 -12.50 17.00 9.68
CA ALA A 42 -12.66 17.54 8.34
C ALA A 42 -11.61 17.05 7.32
N LYS A 43 -10.73 16.13 7.73
CA LYS A 43 -9.74 15.50 6.87
C LYS A 43 -10.34 14.25 6.24
N GLU A 44 -10.27 14.17 4.93
CA GLU A 44 -10.65 12.96 4.20
C GLU A 44 -9.49 11.98 4.18
N PHE A 45 -9.82 10.69 4.29
CA PHE A 45 -8.85 9.61 4.34
C PHE A 45 -9.17 8.54 3.31
N CYS A 46 -8.11 7.91 2.82
CA CYS A 46 -8.20 6.63 2.12
C CYS A 46 -8.08 5.50 3.16
N TYR A 47 -8.83 4.43 3.00
CA TYR A 47 -8.78 3.30 3.94
C TYR A 47 -9.12 1.96 3.28
N PHE A 48 -8.70 0.88 3.93
CA PHE A 48 -9.22 -0.46 3.69
C PHE A 48 -10.30 -0.77 4.72
N SER A 49 -11.43 -1.31 4.28
CA SER A 49 -12.51 -1.77 5.16
C SER A 49 -12.60 -3.28 5.12
N VAL A 50 -12.46 -3.91 6.28
CA VAL A 50 -12.69 -5.35 6.45
C VAL A 50 -14.06 -5.52 7.08
N ASN A 51 -14.99 -6.09 6.33
CA ASN A 51 -16.40 -6.21 6.74
C ASN A 51 -16.65 -7.63 7.25
N LYS A 52 -17.23 -7.81 8.44
CA LYS A 52 -17.75 -9.11 8.95
C LYS A 52 -18.95 -8.89 9.87
N LEU A 53 -20.03 -9.63 9.64
CA LEU A 53 -21.22 -9.72 10.51
C LEU A 53 -21.78 -8.35 10.98
N GLY A 54 -21.96 -7.41 10.04
CA GLY A 54 -22.52 -6.08 10.35
C GLY A 54 -21.54 -5.10 11.02
N SER A 55 -20.30 -5.54 11.28
CA SER A 55 -19.20 -4.69 11.74
C SER A 55 -18.17 -4.49 10.63
N ALA A 56 -17.63 -3.29 10.52
CA ALA A 56 -16.58 -2.95 9.57
C ALA A 56 -15.41 -2.33 10.32
N LYS A 57 -14.24 -2.98 10.24
CA LYS A 57 -12.99 -2.41 10.76
C LYS A 57 -12.27 -1.68 9.63
N LYS A 58 -11.98 -0.40 9.85
CA LYS A 58 -11.30 0.47 8.88
C LYS A 58 -9.82 0.61 9.24
N PHE A 59 -8.97 0.49 8.25
CA PHE A 59 -7.52 0.68 8.33
C PHE A 59 -7.16 1.90 7.49
N TYR A 60 -6.94 3.03 8.15
CA TYR A 60 -6.72 4.31 7.50
C TYR A 60 -5.27 4.44 7.00
N ILE A 61 -5.12 5.06 5.82
CA ILE A 61 -3.84 5.42 5.25
C ILE A 61 -3.59 6.88 5.61
N ASP A 62 -2.55 7.12 6.39
CA ASP A 62 -2.19 8.45 6.90
C ASP A 62 -0.66 8.60 7.00
N GLU A 63 -0.20 9.64 7.71
CA GLU A 63 1.22 9.92 7.90
C GLU A 63 1.96 8.82 8.68
N GLN A 64 1.27 8.12 9.58
CA GLN A 64 1.84 7.09 10.44
C GLN A 64 1.74 5.70 9.80
N LEU A 65 0.67 5.47 9.04
CA LEU A 65 0.38 4.19 8.40
C LEU A 65 0.40 4.31 6.88
N THR A 66 1.50 3.85 6.28
CA THR A 66 1.67 3.79 4.82
C THR A 66 0.67 2.82 4.18
N LEU A 67 0.51 2.93 2.86
CA LEU A 67 -0.40 2.08 2.10
C LEU A 67 -0.08 0.60 2.30
N SER A 68 1.19 0.19 2.17
CA SER A 68 1.59 -1.22 2.35
C SER A 68 1.34 -1.72 3.77
N LYS A 69 1.57 -0.88 4.79
CA LYS A 69 1.32 -1.25 6.20
C LYS A 69 -0.17 -1.35 6.51
N ALA A 70 -0.98 -0.41 6.03
CA ALA A 70 -2.43 -0.46 6.16
C ALA A 70 -3.01 -1.70 5.47
N TRP A 71 -2.48 -2.04 4.28
CA TRP A 71 -2.83 -3.26 3.56
C TRP A 71 -2.47 -4.50 4.37
N GLN A 72 -1.25 -4.58 4.90
CA GLN A 72 -0.79 -5.69 5.71
C GLN A 72 -1.67 -5.92 6.94
N GLN A 73 -2.08 -4.84 7.63
CA GLN A 73 -2.96 -4.96 8.78
C GLN A 73 -4.38 -5.42 8.39
N ALA A 74 -4.92 -4.93 7.28
CA ALA A 74 -6.22 -5.36 6.75
C ALA A 74 -6.19 -6.84 6.32
N VAL A 75 -5.19 -7.18 5.50
CA VAL A 75 -4.45 -8.45 5.42
C VAL A 75 -4.71 -9.48 6.52
N PHE A 76 -3.92 -9.32 7.58
CA PHE A 76 -3.92 -10.19 8.73
C PHE A 76 -5.28 -10.23 9.43
N HIS A 77 -5.91 -9.07 9.62
CA HIS A 77 -7.21 -9.05 10.28
C HIS A 77 -8.28 -9.81 9.51
N TRP A 78 -8.28 -9.72 8.17
CA TRP A 78 -9.14 -10.52 7.30
C TRP A 78 -8.87 -12.02 7.47
N GLY A 79 -7.59 -12.41 7.50
CA GLY A 79 -7.19 -13.80 7.71
C GLY A 79 -7.68 -14.36 9.05
N GLU A 80 -7.52 -13.59 10.13
CA GLU A 80 -7.97 -13.95 11.48
C GLU A 80 -9.49 -14.10 11.55
N ILE A 81 -10.23 -13.09 11.07
CA ILE A 81 -11.68 -13.10 11.26
C ILE A 81 -12.38 -14.09 10.32
N TYR A 82 -11.81 -14.41 9.17
CA TYR A 82 -12.41 -15.36 8.23
C TYR A 82 -11.77 -16.75 8.29
N GLU A 83 -10.87 -16.98 9.25
CA GLU A 83 -10.16 -18.26 9.43
C GLU A 83 -9.49 -18.73 8.13
N ILE A 84 -8.90 -17.78 7.41
CA ILE A 84 -8.22 -18.07 6.15
C ILE A 84 -6.88 -18.73 6.44
N ARG A 85 -6.55 -19.74 5.65
CA ARG A 85 -5.28 -20.44 5.72
C ARG A 85 -4.12 -19.45 5.55
N GLU A 86 -3.09 -19.62 6.38
CA GLU A 86 -1.91 -18.75 6.40
C GLU A 86 -1.24 -18.62 5.03
N LYS A 87 -1.19 -19.72 4.26
CA LYS A 87 -0.64 -19.70 2.89
C LYS A 87 -1.38 -18.71 1.98
N ASP A 88 -2.71 -18.65 2.10
CA ASP A 88 -3.56 -17.85 1.24
C ASP A 88 -3.50 -16.38 1.70
N VAL A 89 -3.38 -16.13 3.02
CA VAL A 89 -3.04 -14.82 3.58
C VAL A 89 -1.70 -14.31 3.04
N ALA A 90 -0.66 -15.16 3.05
CA ALA A 90 0.67 -14.80 2.55
C ALA A 90 0.66 -14.43 1.06
N GLU A 91 -0.16 -15.12 0.24
CA GLU A 91 -0.35 -14.74 -1.16
C GLU A 91 -1.06 -13.39 -1.30
N LYS A 92 -2.09 -13.10 -0.49
CA LYS A 92 -2.79 -11.82 -0.53
C LYS A 92 -1.95 -10.65 -0.04
N LEU A 93 -1.02 -10.87 0.89
CA LEU A 93 -0.07 -9.84 1.33
C LEU A 93 0.80 -9.29 0.19
N LYS A 94 1.12 -10.12 -0.82
CA LYS A 94 1.88 -9.70 -2.01
C LYS A 94 1.07 -8.82 -2.96
N LEU A 95 -0.25 -8.86 -2.88
CA LEU A 95 -1.17 -8.17 -3.78
C LEU A 95 -1.55 -6.79 -3.24
N VAL A 96 -0.55 -5.95 -2.97
CA VAL A 96 -0.76 -4.59 -2.49
C VAL A 96 -1.52 -3.78 -3.56
N PRO A 97 -2.67 -3.15 -3.22
CA PRO A 97 -3.43 -2.34 -4.17
C PRO A 97 -2.64 -1.15 -4.73
N TYR A 98 -2.65 -0.98 -6.05
CA TYR A 98 -1.96 0.12 -6.71
C TYR A 98 -2.63 1.48 -6.37
N PRO A 99 -1.87 2.55 -6.06
CA PRO A 99 -2.41 3.89 -5.78
C PRO A 99 -3.40 4.43 -6.82
N GLY A 100 -3.26 4.03 -8.09
CA GLY A 100 -4.20 4.38 -9.16
C GLY A 100 -5.63 3.86 -8.94
N GLN A 101 -5.82 2.79 -8.16
CA GLN A 101 -7.16 2.30 -7.81
C GLN A 101 -7.91 3.31 -6.93
N PHE A 102 -7.24 3.94 -5.97
CA PHE A 102 -7.82 5.03 -5.18
C PHE A 102 -8.14 6.24 -6.06
N LYS A 103 -7.30 6.59 -7.03
CA LYS A 103 -7.61 7.66 -8.00
C LYS A 103 -8.89 7.36 -8.80
N ALA A 104 -9.07 6.13 -9.26
CA ALA A 104 -10.27 5.70 -9.96
C ALA A 104 -11.51 5.72 -9.04
N LEU A 105 -11.37 5.26 -7.81
CA LEU A 105 -12.42 5.32 -6.80
C LEU A 105 -12.85 6.77 -6.52
N ARG A 106 -11.90 7.69 -6.29
CA ARG A 106 -12.20 9.11 -6.10
C ARG A 106 -13.00 9.68 -7.27
N LYS A 107 -12.56 9.41 -8.50
CA LYS A 107 -13.25 9.86 -9.71
C LYS A 107 -14.70 9.37 -9.73
N TYR A 108 -14.89 8.07 -9.49
CA TYR A 108 -16.23 7.48 -9.45
C TYR A 108 -17.11 8.07 -8.35
N LEU A 109 -16.58 8.29 -7.15
CA LEU A 109 -17.33 8.88 -6.04
C LEU A 109 -17.79 10.30 -6.34
N ASN A 110 -16.92 11.11 -6.94
CA ASN A 110 -17.28 12.49 -7.28
C ASN A 110 -18.24 12.58 -8.48
N GLU A 111 -18.18 11.64 -9.42
CA GLU A 111 -19.03 11.65 -10.62
C GLU A 111 -20.41 11.01 -10.40
N TYR A 112 -20.51 9.98 -9.55
CA TYR A 112 -21.71 9.15 -9.45
C TYR A 112 -22.30 9.01 -8.04
N GLU A 113 -21.59 9.42 -6.99
CA GLU A 113 -22.06 9.30 -5.60
C GLU A 113 -22.11 10.65 -4.86
N ASP A 114 -22.10 11.77 -5.59
CA ASP A 114 -22.22 13.15 -5.08
C ASP A 114 -21.21 13.53 -3.98
N TYR A 115 -20.02 12.93 -4.02
CA TYR A 115 -18.91 13.32 -3.15
C TYR A 115 -18.15 14.52 -3.74
N ASP A 116 -17.58 15.37 -2.89
CA ASP A 116 -16.66 16.43 -3.29
C ASP A 116 -15.26 16.20 -2.71
N LEU A 117 -14.66 15.06 -3.03
CA LEU A 117 -13.34 14.73 -2.50
C LEU A 117 -12.27 15.51 -3.29
N PRO A 118 -11.42 16.33 -2.65
CA PRO A 118 -10.30 17.01 -3.28
C PRO A 118 -9.19 16.02 -3.66
N PRO A 119 -8.28 16.37 -4.60
CA PRO A 119 -7.15 15.51 -4.96
C PRO A 119 -6.18 15.25 -3.79
N SER A 120 -6.15 16.13 -2.78
CA SER A 120 -5.28 16.04 -1.61
C SER A 120 -5.53 14.78 -0.77
N VAL A 121 -6.73 14.19 -0.82
CA VAL A 121 -7.06 12.92 -0.13
C VAL A 121 -6.14 11.77 -0.53
N LEU A 122 -5.55 11.85 -1.73
CA LEU A 122 -4.63 10.83 -2.25
C LEU A 122 -3.20 11.02 -1.76
N HIS A 123 -2.88 12.11 -1.06
CA HIS A 123 -1.49 12.45 -0.72
C HIS A 123 -0.76 11.29 -0.04
N HIS A 124 -1.33 10.75 1.05
CA HIS A 124 -0.72 9.66 1.82
C HIS A 124 -0.63 8.33 1.04
N VAL A 125 -1.53 8.08 0.09
CA VAL A 125 -1.50 6.90 -0.78
C VAL A 125 -0.25 6.91 -1.68
N TYR A 126 0.15 8.10 -2.15
CA TYR A 126 1.32 8.25 -3.02
C TYR A 126 2.63 8.53 -2.27
N THR A 127 2.61 8.75 -0.95
CA THR A 127 3.82 9.07 -0.18
C THR A 127 4.86 7.96 -0.28
N GLU A 128 4.45 6.70 -0.13
CA GLU A 128 5.36 5.54 -0.23
C GLU A 128 6.01 5.45 -1.61
N GLN A 129 5.23 5.57 -2.67
CA GLN A 129 5.73 5.55 -4.05
C GLN A 129 6.68 6.73 -4.33
N ARG A 130 6.41 7.92 -3.78
CA ARG A 130 7.30 9.08 -3.92
C ARG A 130 8.64 8.84 -3.23
N SER A 131 8.62 8.33 -2.00
CA SER A 131 9.84 7.99 -1.26
C SER A 131 10.66 6.89 -1.94
N GLU A 132 10.02 5.91 -2.58
CA GLU A 132 10.71 4.89 -3.37
C GLU A 132 11.37 5.48 -4.62
N ILE A 133 10.67 6.35 -5.35
CA ILE A 133 11.21 7.04 -6.52
C ILE A 133 12.39 7.94 -6.12
N GLU A 134 12.27 8.66 -5.00
CA GLU A 134 13.36 9.49 -4.47
C GLU A 134 14.58 8.64 -4.11
N LYS A 135 14.40 7.53 -3.37
CA LYS A 135 15.49 6.60 -3.06
C LYS A 135 16.14 6.02 -4.32
N GLN A 136 15.36 5.65 -5.33
CA GLN A 136 15.89 5.15 -6.60
C GLN A 136 16.65 6.22 -7.38
N LYS A 137 16.21 7.49 -7.34
CA LYS A 137 16.95 8.60 -7.93
C LYS A 137 18.26 8.86 -7.18
N THR A 138 18.22 8.90 -5.85
CA THR A 138 19.44 9.03 -5.03
C THR A 138 20.40 7.86 -5.27
N GLN A 139 19.90 6.62 -5.37
CA GLN A 139 20.72 5.47 -5.69
C GLN A 139 21.32 5.55 -7.09
N LYS A 140 20.56 5.92 -8.13
CA LYS A 140 21.09 6.14 -9.49
C LYS A 140 22.09 7.30 -9.56
N ASP A 141 21.85 8.37 -8.82
CA ASP A 141 22.77 9.51 -8.73
C ASP A 141 24.04 9.18 -7.95
N THR A 142 24.02 8.15 -7.09
CA THR A 142 25.19 7.66 -6.33
C THR A 142 25.96 6.60 -7.12
N ASP A 143 25.24 5.70 -7.80
CA ASP A 143 25.78 4.63 -8.66
C ASP A 143 26.39 5.20 -9.96
N GLY A 144 25.91 6.34 -10.43
CA GLY A 144 26.47 7.06 -11.58
C GLY A 144 27.60 8.04 -11.24
N ARG A 145 28.10 8.12 -10.00
CA ARG A 145 29.03 9.19 -9.60
C ARG A 145 30.40 8.80 -9.09
N LEU A 146 30.69 7.55 -8.78
CA LEU A 146 32.07 7.14 -8.52
C LEU A 146 32.24 5.67 -8.92
N GLU A 147 32.91 5.46 -10.05
CA GLU A 147 33.41 4.13 -10.42
C GLU A 147 34.35 3.63 -9.31
N GLN A 148 34.40 2.32 -9.07
CA GLN A 148 35.18 1.74 -7.97
C GLN A 148 36.67 2.12 -8.03
N ASP A 149 37.18 2.38 -9.24
CA ASP A 149 38.53 2.90 -9.48
C ASP A 149 38.71 4.37 -9.05
N GLU A 150 37.67 5.21 -9.16
CA GLU A 150 37.71 6.60 -8.71
C GLU A 150 37.68 6.67 -7.18
N LEU A 151 36.91 5.80 -6.52
CA LEU A 151 36.93 5.65 -5.05
C LEU A 151 38.31 5.22 -4.57
N LEU A 152 38.91 4.20 -5.19
CA LEU A 152 40.25 3.72 -4.84
C LEU A 152 41.32 4.80 -5.05
N THR A 153 41.21 5.58 -6.13
CA THR A 153 42.11 6.71 -6.40
C THR A 153 41.95 7.82 -5.37
N MET A 154 40.72 8.14 -4.98
CA MET A 154 40.43 9.14 -3.96
C MET A 154 40.93 8.70 -2.58
N TYR A 155 40.75 7.43 -2.21
CA TYR A 155 41.31 6.85 -0.97
C TYR A 155 42.84 6.88 -0.95
N ALA A 156 43.50 6.51 -2.06
CA ALA A 156 44.97 6.53 -2.14
C ALA A 156 45.55 7.95 -2.05
N ASN A 157 44.86 8.95 -2.60
CA ASN A 157 45.27 10.35 -2.49
C ASN A 157 45.08 10.90 -1.06
N LEU A 158 43.98 10.53 -0.40
CA LEU A 158 43.75 10.90 1.01
C LEU A 158 44.78 10.29 1.96
N GLU A 159 45.17 9.02 1.76
CA GLU A 159 46.24 8.39 2.57
C GLU A 159 47.60 9.07 2.38
N ARG A 160 47.89 9.52 1.15
CA ARG A 160 49.12 10.26 0.83
C ARG A 160 49.13 11.64 1.50
N GLU A 161 48.02 12.39 1.42
CA GLU A 161 47.90 13.69 2.10
C GLU A 161 48.01 13.55 3.62
N VAL A 162 47.33 12.57 4.23
CA VAL A 162 47.42 12.33 5.68
C VAL A 162 48.84 11.96 6.12
N SER A 163 49.58 11.23 5.27
CA SER A 163 50.99 10.88 5.54
C SER A 163 51.93 12.08 5.40
N GLU A 164 51.65 13.01 4.48
CA GLU A 164 52.40 14.26 4.31
C GLU A 164 52.17 15.25 5.45
N PHE A 165 50.98 15.24 6.07
CA PHE A 165 50.67 16.07 7.25
C PHE A 165 51.08 15.45 8.59
N SER A 166 51.55 14.19 8.60
CA SER A 166 51.96 13.46 9.82
C SER A 166 53.49 13.37 10.00
N ASN A 167 54.27 14.10 9.19
CA ASN A 167 55.73 14.27 9.32
C ASN A 167 56.10 15.70 9.72
#